data_AF-A0A835YBK9-F1
#
_entry.id   AF-A0A835YBK9-F1
#
_cell.length_a   1.000
_cell.length_b   1.000
_cell.length_c   1.000
_cell.angle_alpha   90.00
_cell.angle_beta   90.00
_cell.angle_gamma   90.00
#
_symmetry.space_group_name_H-M   'P 1'
#
loop_
_entity.id
_entity.type
_entity.pdbx_description
1 polymer ?
#
loop_
_entity_poly.entity_id
_entity_poly.type
_entity_poly.pdbx_seq_one_letter_code
_entity_poly.pdbx_strand_id
1 'polypeptide(L)'
;MAKLFGLLSSATLYARSLGVFYYVFAALEKALDEALQQGAADVALFERPLKGGLYRAPGFRTDLEYLLGKDWEAKCGPKSQALKDYEAYLASLPAANPRLLIVHAYTQHLAAASGGQQIKRWARRFFELPEDRGTAAFDYPGESNNTLRTQFKSALDEWGRGLSAEEVDQLVAEHVGAFRRNNAVMRAFPIPAHAVLLGVMRVVPPGARLVLLGLLGLLLGLVLSWAKRQGFIS
;
A
#
# COMPACT_ATOMS: atom_id res chain seq x y z
N MET A 1 -0.83 11.25 -5.73
CA MET A 1 -0.37 12.22 -4.69
C MET A 1 -1.48 12.75 -3.80
N ALA A 2 -2.59 13.31 -4.31
CA ALA A 2 -3.67 13.87 -3.48
C ALA A 2 -4.25 12.92 -2.41
N LYS A 3 -4.50 11.65 -2.76
CA LYS A 3 -4.98 10.64 -1.80
C LYS A 3 -3.99 10.41 -0.64
N LEU A 4 -2.69 10.36 -0.94
CA LEU A 4 -1.67 10.12 0.08
C LEU A 4 -1.62 11.25 1.11
N PHE A 5 -1.72 12.50 0.66
CA PHE A 5 -1.84 13.62 1.59
C PHE A 5 -3.13 13.56 2.40
N GLY A 6 -4.25 13.16 1.78
CA GLY A 6 -5.50 12.90 2.49
C GLY A 6 -5.36 11.86 3.61
N LEU A 7 -4.65 10.75 3.37
CA LEU A 7 -4.39 9.74 4.40
C LEU A 7 -3.56 10.29 5.56
N LEU A 8 -2.64 11.21 5.28
CA LEU A 8 -1.79 11.87 6.27
C LEU A 8 -2.50 12.99 7.05
N SER A 9 -3.80 13.22 6.80
CA SER A 9 -4.59 14.21 7.53
C SER A 9 -4.90 13.78 8.97
N SER A 10 -4.90 12.47 9.27
CA SER A 10 -5.11 11.93 10.61
C SER A 10 -4.49 10.54 10.75
N ALA A 11 -3.99 10.23 11.95
CA ALA A 11 -3.42 8.92 12.26
C ALA A 11 -4.44 7.78 12.06
N THR A 12 -5.71 8.02 12.40
CA THR A 12 -6.81 7.06 12.22
C THR A 12 -7.04 6.73 10.74
N LEU A 13 -7.10 7.73 9.85
CA LEU A 13 -7.33 7.48 8.43
C LEU A 13 -6.15 6.78 7.78
N TYR A 14 -4.92 7.16 8.16
CA TYR A 14 -3.71 6.43 7.80
C TYR A 14 -3.78 4.98 8.26
N ALA A 15 -4.07 4.70 9.52
CA ALA A 15 -4.14 3.35 10.06
C ALA A 15 -5.23 2.50 9.37
N ARG A 16 -6.41 3.07 9.10
CA ARG A 16 -7.46 2.37 8.33
C ARG A 16 -6.99 2.00 6.92
N SER A 17 -6.16 2.84 6.29
CA SER A 17 -5.56 2.50 4.99
C SER A 17 -4.48 1.41 5.09
N LEU A 18 -3.71 1.38 6.19
CA LEU A 18 -2.82 0.25 6.48
C LEU A 18 -3.62 -1.04 6.64
N GLY A 19 -4.80 -0.98 7.26
CA GLY A 19 -5.69 -2.13 7.45
C GLY A 19 -6.12 -2.77 6.14
N VAL A 20 -6.34 -1.96 5.11
CA VAL A 20 -6.64 -2.47 3.76
C VAL A 20 -5.47 -3.28 3.20
N PHE A 21 -4.24 -2.78 3.32
CA PHE A 21 -3.05 -3.49 2.83
C PHE A 21 -2.62 -4.63 3.73
N TYR A 22 -2.88 -4.58 5.03
CA TYR A 22 -2.69 -5.72 5.93
C TYR A 22 -3.33 -6.98 5.36
N TYR A 23 -4.59 -6.89 4.91
CA TYR A 23 -5.29 -8.03 4.32
C TYR A 23 -4.67 -8.50 3.00
N VAL A 24 -4.16 -7.58 2.16
CA VAL A 24 -3.42 -7.95 0.94
C VAL A 24 -2.14 -8.70 1.28
N PHE A 25 -1.33 -8.20 2.21
CA PHE A 25 -0.09 -8.85 2.65
C PHE A 25 -0.37 -10.18 3.34
N ALA A 26 -1.36 -10.25 4.23
CA ALA A 26 -1.74 -11.47 4.92
C ALA A 26 -2.20 -12.56 3.93
N ALA A 27 -3.01 -12.21 2.92
CA ALA A 27 -3.44 -13.17 1.90
C ALA A 27 -2.27 -13.62 1.01
N LEU A 28 -1.39 -12.69 0.59
CA LEU A 28 -0.22 -13.01 -0.21
C LEU A 28 0.78 -13.90 0.55
N GLU A 29 1.08 -13.56 1.79
CA GLU A 29 2.01 -14.31 2.64
C GLU A 29 1.48 -15.70 2.97
N LYS A 30 0.17 -15.83 3.24
CA LYS A 30 -0.49 -17.14 3.40
C LYS A 30 -0.40 -17.99 2.12
N ALA A 31 -0.64 -17.39 0.95
CA ALA A 31 -0.54 -18.10 -0.32
C ALA A 31 0.91 -18.50 -0.66
N LEU A 32 1.89 -17.65 -0.33
CA LEU A 32 3.31 -18.01 -0.45
C LEU A 32 3.67 -19.19 0.46
N ASP A 33 3.18 -19.20 1.69
CA ASP A 33 3.39 -20.30 2.64
C ASP A 33 2.77 -21.60 2.17
N GLU A 34 1.54 -21.54 1.64
CA GLU A 34 0.87 -22.70 1.06
C GLU A 34 1.64 -23.24 -0.16
N ALA A 35 2.13 -22.37 -1.04
CA ALA A 35 2.92 -22.77 -2.20
C ALA A 35 4.26 -23.43 -1.78
N LEU A 36 4.94 -22.89 -0.76
CA LEU A 36 6.17 -23.49 -0.21
C LEU A 36 5.89 -24.86 0.40
N GLN A 37 4.81 -25.00 1.18
CA GLN A 37 4.40 -26.29 1.77
C GLN A 37 4.05 -27.34 0.72
N GLN A 38 3.49 -26.92 -0.41
CA GLN A 38 3.18 -27.79 -1.56
C GLN A 38 4.40 -28.12 -2.43
N GLY A 39 5.58 -27.57 -2.12
CA GLY A 39 6.81 -27.85 -2.85
C GLY A 39 6.91 -27.11 -4.20
N ALA A 40 6.31 -25.92 -4.33
CA ALA A 40 6.42 -25.11 -5.54
C ALA A 40 7.88 -24.65 -5.77
N ALA A 41 8.59 -25.35 -6.67
CA ALA A 41 10.02 -25.19 -6.89
C ALA A 41 10.45 -23.75 -7.19
N ASP A 42 9.70 -23.03 -8.03
CA ASP A 42 10.02 -21.64 -8.39
C ASP A 42 9.90 -20.70 -7.18
N VAL A 43 8.88 -20.89 -6.32
CA VAL A 43 8.68 -20.05 -5.13
C VAL A 43 9.78 -20.33 -4.09
N ALA A 44 10.23 -21.57 -3.98
CA ALA A 44 11.31 -21.97 -3.07
C ALA A 44 12.63 -21.23 -3.34
N LEU A 45 12.91 -20.84 -4.59
CA LEU A 45 14.08 -20.02 -4.94
C LEU A 45 14.10 -18.64 -4.24
N PHE A 46 12.94 -18.16 -3.81
CA PHE A 46 12.77 -16.87 -3.14
C PHE A 46 12.56 -17.01 -1.62
N GLU A 47 12.57 -18.23 -1.07
CA GLU A 47 12.26 -18.47 0.34
C GLU A 47 13.17 -17.67 1.28
N ARG A 48 14.47 -17.62 0.99
CA ARG A 48 15.46 -16.89 1.83
C ARG A 48 15.10 -15.41 2.00
N PRO A 49 14.96 -14.58 0.95
CA PRO A 49 14.58 -13.17 1.15
C PRO A 49 13.14 -13.02 1.67
N LEU A 50 12.21 -13.93 1.32
CA LEU A 50 10.83 -13.91 1.81
C LEU A 50 10.76 -14.10 3.33
N LYS A 51 11.28 -15.22 3.81
CA LYS A 51 11.33 -15.60 5.24
C LYS A 51 12.39 -14.86 6.04
N GLY A 52 13.42 -14.34 5.37
CA GLY A 52 14.50 -13.56 5.98
C GLY A 52 14.13 -12.13 6.37
N GLY A 53 12.90 -11.69 6.11
CA GLY A 53 12.39 -10.41 6.61
C GLY A 53 11.57 -9.59 5.61
N LEU A 54 11.22 -10.11 4.42
CA LEU A 54 10.32 -9.37 3.53
C LEU A 54 8.86 -9.39 4.00
N TYR A 55 8.39 -10.44 4.68
CA TYR A 55 7.00 -10.53 5.14
C TYR A 55 6.63 -9.36 6.06
N ARG A 56 5.48 -8.74 5.81
CA ARG A 56 5.03 -7.49 6.43
C ARG A 56 3.76 -7.64 7.24
N ALA A 57 2.92 -8.66 7.01
CA ALA A 57 1.63 -8.78 7.69
C ALA A 57 1.73 -8.67 9.24
N PRO A 58 2.73 -9.25 9.92
CA PRO A 58 2.92 -9.05 11.36
C PRO A 58 3.20 -7.59 11.73
N GLY A 59 4.05 -6.89 10.98
CA GLY A 59 4.35 -5.47 11.20
C GLY A 59 3.12 -4.57 10.98
N PHE A 60 2.34 -4.84 9.94
CA PHE A 60 1.05 -4.17 9.73
C PHE A 60 0.10 -4.37 10.91
N ARG A 61 -0.02 -5.59 11.43
CA ARG A 61 -0.87 -5.88 12.59
C ARG A 61 -0.42 -5.11 13.83
N THR A 62 0.88 -5.09 14.12
CA THR A 62 1.45 -4.32 15.24
C THR A 62 1.10 -2.84 15.14
N ASP A 63 1.23 -2.25 13.95
CA ASP A 63 0.88 -0.84 13.74
C ASP A 63 -0.62 -0.58 13.89
N LEU A 64 -1.47 -1.50 13.42
CA LEU A 64 -2.92 -1.39 13.55
C LEU A 64 -3.37 -1.46 15.01
N GLU A 65 -2.84 -2.41 15.77
CA GLU A 65 -3.12 -2.55 17.20
C GLU A 65 -2.63 -1.32 17.98
N TYR A 66 -1.49 -0.73 17.60
CA TYR A 66 -0.98 0.49 18.21
C TYR A 66 -1.82 1.73 17.88
N LEU A 67 -2.18 1.92 16.61
CA LEU A 67 -2.84 3.15 16.14
C LEU A 67 -4.37 3.15 16.36
N LEU A 68 -5.00 1.98 16.31
CA LEU A 68 -6.45 1.83 16.41
C LEU A 68 -6.88 1.07 17.67
N GLY A 69 -5.99 0.38 18.38
CA GLY A 69 -6.33 -0.43 19.55
C GLY A 69 -6.66 -1.88 19.20
N LYS A 70 -7.05 -2.67 20.20
CA LYS A 70 -7.32 -4.12 20.05
C LYS A 70 -8.50 -4.42 19.10
N ASP A 71 -9.41 -3.48 18.94
CA ASP A 71 -10.59 -3.53 18.06
C ASP A 71 -10.32 -2.93 16.66
N TRP A 72 -9.05 -2.91 16.23
CA TRP A 72 -8.65 -2.29 14.96
C TRP A 72 -9.41 -2.83 13.75
N GLU A 73 -9.77 -4.11 13.73
CA GLU A 73 -10.54 -4.73 12.64
C GLU A 73 -11.90 -4.05 12.45
N ALA A 74 -12.63 -3.83 13.55
CA ALA A 74 -13.91 -3.13 13.54
C ALA A 74 -13.75 -1.68 13.10
N LYS A 75 -12.67 -1.01 13.53
CA LYS A 75 -12.35 0.39 13.17
C LYS A 75 -11.93 0.57 11.71
N CYS A 76 -11.34 -0.46 11.09
CA CYS A 76 -11.08 -0.46 9.65
C CYS A 76 -12.37 -0.48 8.82
N GLY A 77 -13.43 -1.08 9.36
CA GLY A 77 -14.72 -1.24 8.69
C GLY A 77 -14.72 -2.42 7.72
N PRO A 78 -15.83 -2.62 6.99
CA PRO A 78 -15.97 -3.77 6.11
C PRO A 78 -14.99 -3.73 4.93
N LYS A 79 -14.49 -4.90 4.55
CA LYS A 79 -13.68 -5.05 3.34
C LYS A 79 -14.49 -4.70 2.09
N SER A 80 -13.93 -3.85 1.24
CA SER A 80 -14.51 -3.57 -0.08
C SER A 80 -14.51 -4.83 -0.96
N GLN A 81 -15.39 -4.87 -1.98
CA GLN A 81 -15.40 -5.97 -2.94
C GLN A 81 -14.05 -6.12 -3.65
N ALA A 82 -13.43 -5.00 -4.05
CA ALA A 82 -12.12 -5.02 -4.69
C ALA A 82 -11.01 -5.65 -3.82
N LEU A 83 -11.08 -5.49 -2.49
CA LEU A 83 -10.16 -6.15 -1.57
C LEU A 83 -10.43 -7.66 -1.50
N LYS A 84 -11.71 -8.04 -1.34
CA LYS A 84 -12.11 -9.46 -1.30
C LYS A 84 -11.72 -10.20 -2.58
N ASP A 85 -11.93 -9.57 -3.74
CA ASP A 85 -11.57 -10.13 -5.04
C ASP A 85 -10.04 -10.34 -5.14
N TYR A 86 -9.25 -9.43 -4.59
CA TYR A 86 -7.80 -9.58 -4.60
C TYR A 86 -7.33 -10.66 -3.63
N GLU A 87 -7.88 -10.74 -2.42
CA GLU A 87 -7.60 -11.84 -1.48
C GLU A 87 -7.95 -13.20 -2.09
N ALA A 88 -9.13 -13.33 -2.70
CA ALA A 88 -9.57 -14.56 -3.36
C ALA A 88 -8.66 -14.93 -4.54
N TYR A 89 -8.25 -13.95 -5.34
CA TYR A 89 -7.30 -14.18 -6.42
C TYR A 89 -5.96 -14.71 -5.90
N LEU A 90 -5.37 -14.06 -4.89
CA LEU A 90 -4.10 -14.49 -4.27
C LEU A 90 -4.21 -15.92 -3.70
N ALA A 91 -5.32 -16.22 -3.01
CA ALA A 91 -5.57 -17.54 -2.44
C ALA A 91 -5.76 -18.65 -3.50
N SER A 92 -6.10 -18.30 -4.75
CA SER A 92 -6.22 -19.28 -5.83
C SER A 92 -4.89 -19.66 -6.47
N LEU A 93 -3.86 -18.79 -6.35
CA LEU A 93 -2.58 -18.96 -7.05
C LEU A 93 -1.77 -20.18 -6.64
N PRO A 94 -1.73 -20.64 -5.37
CA PRO A 94 -0.98 -21.84 -5.01
C PRO A 94 -1.40 -23.06 -5.83
N ALA A 95 -2.71 -23.23 -6.05
CA ALA A 95 -3.26 -24.35 -6.82
C ALA A 95 -3.26 -24.10 -8.34
N ALA A 96 -3.42 -22.85 -8.79
CA ALA A 96 -3.53 -22.52 -10.21
C ALA A 96 -2.17 -22.29 -10.89
N ASN A 97 -1.39 -21.32 -10.40
CA ASN A 97 -0.06 -21.01 -10.91
C ASN A 97 0.77 -20.29 -9.82
N PRO A 98 1.55 -21.03 -9.01
CA PRO A 98 2.27 -20.46 -7.89
C PRO A 98 3.38 -19.49 -8.32
N ARG A 99 3.86 -19.54 -9.57
CA ARG A 99 4.87 -18.60 -10.09
C ARG A 99 4.38 -17.15 -10.03
N LEU A 100 3.08 -16.92 -10.20
CA LEU A 100 2.49 -15.58 -10.15
C LEU A 100 2.58 -14.94 -8.75
N LEU A 101 2.75 -15.75 -7.69
CA LEU A 101 2.99 -15.24 -6.34
C LEU A 101 4.33 -14.50 -6.24
N ILE A 102 5.34 -14.91 -7.03
CA ILE A 102 6.64 -14.22 -7.10
C ILE A 102 6.44 -12.79 -7.63
N VAL A 103 5.56 -12.62 -8.64
CA VAL A 103 5.23 -11.32 -9.22
C VAL A 103 4.51 -10.42 -8.22
N HIS A 104 3.57 -10.98 -7.44
CA HIS A 104 2.94 -10.23 -6.36
C HIS A 104 3.92 -9.90 -5.24
N ALA A 105 4.81 -10.82 -4.88
CA ALA A 105 5.84 -10.57 -3.89
C ALA A 105 6.79 -9.45 -4.33
N TYR A 106 7.20 -9.46 -5.59
CA TYR A 106 7.97 -8.38 -6.22
C TYR A 106 7.21 -7.05 -6.13
N THR A 107 5.94 -7.03 -6.53
CA THR A 107 5.14 -5.80 -6.59
C THR A 107 4.90 -5.20 -5.20
N GLN A 108 4.52 -6.02 -4.21
CA GLN A 108 4.09 -5.54 -2.90
C GLN A 108 5.28 -5.35 -1.94
N HIS A 109 6.10 -6.38 -1.73
CA HIS A 109 7.15 -6.35 -0.72
C HIS A 109 8.29 -5.39 -1.09
N LEU A 110 8.70 -5.33 -2.36
CA LEU A 110 9.76 -4.38 -2.77
C LEU A 110 9.25 -2.95 -2.79
N ALA A 111 7.95 -2.71 -3.01
CA ALA A 111 7.35 -1.39 -2.85
C ALA A 111 7.41 -0.94 -1.37
N ALA A 112 7.05 -1.83 -0.42
CA ALA A 112 7.16 -1.56 1.01
C ALA A 112 8.62 -1.31 1.45
N ALA A 113 9.55 -2.10 0.93
CA ALA A 113 10.98 -1.97 1.20
C ALA A 113 11.62 -0.72 0.55
N SER A 114 10.91 -0.05 -0.36
CA SER A 114 11.41 1.12 -1.10
C SER A 114 10.60 2.38 -0.81
N GLY A 115 9.51 2.61 -1.56
CA GLY A 115 8.60 3.73 -1.38
C GLY A 115 7.95 3.75 0.01
N GLY A 116 7.75 2.58 0.63
CA GLY A 116 7.26 2.48 2.01
C GLY A 116 8.15 3.20 3.03
N GLN A 117 9.45 3.33 2.78
CA GLN A 117 10.36 4.08 3.66
C GLN A 117 10.06 5.59 3.65
N GLN A 118 9.55 6.12 2.54
CA GLN A 118 9.08 7.51 2.50
C GLN A 118 7.77 7.68 3.29
N ILE A 119 6.86 6.71 3.20
CA ILE A 119 5.62 6.69 3.97
C ILE A 119 5.93 6.64 5.47
N LYS A 120 6.84 5.75 5.90
CA LYS A 120 7.37 5.68 7.27
C LYS A 120 7.86 7.04 7.78
N ARG A 121 8.73 7.71 7.00
CA ARG A 121 9.26 9.04 7.37
C ARG A 121 8.15 10.07 7.55
N TRP A 122 7.16 10.07 6.66
CA TRP A 122 6.02 10.99 6.76
C TRP A 122 5.09 10.67 7.92
N ALA A 123 4.79 9.39 8.18
CA ALA A 123 3.97 8.97 9.31
C ALA A 123 4.60 9.41 10.64
N ARG A 124 5.90 9.13 10.85
CA ARG A 124 6.63 9.56 12.06
C ARG A 124 6.59 11.07 12.24
N ARG A 125 6.87 11.81 11.17
CA ARG A 125 6.87 13.27 11.21
C ARG A 125 5.49 13.87 11.46
N PHE A 126 4.46 13.41 10.76
CA PHE A 126 3.15 14.05 10.81
C PHE A 126 2.30 13.61 12.00
N PHE A 127 2.56 12.44 12.57
CA PHE A 127 1.84 11.93 13.73
C PHE A 127 2.70 11.88 15.00
N GLU A 128 3.90 12.46 14.94
CA GLU A 128 4.84 12.54 16.08
C GLU A 128 5.08 11.18 16.74
N LEU A 129 5.19 10.13 15.90
CA LEU A 129 5.35 8.77 16.38
C LEU A 129 6.76 8.57 16.96
N PRO A 130 6.89 7.80 18.05
CA PRO A 130 8.19 7.43 18.59
C PRO A 130 8.98 6.57 17.59
N GLU A 131 10.29 6.44 17.79
CA GLU A 131 11.16 5.72 16.85
C GLU A 131 10.87 4.22 16.74
N ASP A 132 10.28 3.63 17.79
CA ASP A 132 10.12 2.19 18.00
C ASP A 132 8.67 1.68 17.76
N ARG A 133 7.69 2.56 17.55
CA ARG A 133 6.27 2.16 17.40
C ARG A 133 5.52 2.94 16.31
N GLY A 134 4.51 2.31 15.72
CA GLY A 134 3.61 2.90 14.73
C GLY A 134 4.12 2.92 13.29
N THR A 135 5.25 2.28 13.01
CA THR A 135 5.78 2.07 11.65
C THR A 135 6.36 0.67 11.40
N ALA A 136 6.01 -0.31 12.23
CA ALA A 136 6.49 -1.68 12.15
C ALA A 136 6.23 -2.33 10.76
N ALA A 137 5.17 -1.92 10.06
CA ALA A 137 4.89 -2.33 8.68
C ALA A 137 6.03 -1.99 7.69
N PHE A 138 6.89 -1.04 8.03
CA PHE A 138 8.00 -0.56 7.21
C PHE A 138 9.37 -0.74 7.90
N ASP A 139 9.41 -1.38 9.06
CA ASP A 139 10.63 -1.61 9.83
C ASP A 139 11.26 -2.97 9.48
N TYR A 140 12.58 -2.99 9.33
CA TYR A 140 13.37 -4.17 8.95
C TYR A 140 14.43 -4.41 10.03
N PRO A 141 14.05 -4.97 11.20
CA PRO A 141 14.92 -5.06 12.38
C PRO A 141 16.05 -6.10 12.25
N GLY A 142 15.96 -7.01 11.28
CA GLY A 142 17.00 -7.98 10.97
C GLY A 142 17.84 -7.53 9.77
N GLU A 143 17.68 -8.23 8.66
CA GLU A 143 18.35 -7.88 7.40
C GLU A 143 17.82 -6.54 6.86
N SER A 144 18.71 -5.71 6.30
CA SER A 144 18.32 -4.40 5.81
C SER A 144 17.34 -4.51 4.63
N ASN A 145 16.43 -3.55 4.51
CA ASN A 145 15.50 -3.46 3.38
C ASN A 145 16.24 -3.43 2.03
N ASN A 146 17.41 -2.79 1.96
CA ASN A 146 18.22 -2.75 0.74
C ASN A 146 18.80 -4.14 0.42
N THR A 147 19.36 -4.84 1.41
CA THR A 147 19.89 -6.19 1.21
C THR A 147 18.80 -7.15 0.74
N LEU A 148 17.64 -7.16 1.42
CA LEU A 148 16.50 -8.03 1.07
C LEU A 148 16.01 -7.76 -0.35
N ARG A 149 15.94 -6.49 -0.77
CA ARG A 149 15.57 -6.13 -2.15
C ARG A 149 16.60 -6.62 -3.16
N THR A 150 17.89 -6.47 -2.86
CA THR A 150 18.96 -6.95 -3.74
C THR A 150 18.89 -8.48 -3.86
N GLN A 151 18.77 -9.21 -2.75
CA GLN A 151 18.63 -10.66 -2.74
C GLN A 151 17.43 -11.13 -3.57
N PHE A 152 16.27 -10.51 -3.39
CA PHE A 152 15.07 -10.85 -4.17
C PHE A 152 15.27 -10.59 -5.66
N LYS A 153 15.85 -9.43 -6.03
CA LYS A 153 16.10 -9.08 -7.44
C LYS A 153 17.13 -10.01 -8.08
N SER A 154 18.20 -10.36 -7.38
CA SER A 154 19.19 -11.31 -7.89
C SER A 154 18.58 -12.69 -8.11
N ALA A 155 17.72 -13.17 -7.20
CA ALA A 155 16.98 -14.41 -7.41
C ALA A 155 16.02 -14.31 -8.62
N LEU A 156 15.36 -13.16 -8.80
CA LEU A 156 14.48 -12.91 -9.95
C LEU A 156 15.25 -12.89 -11.27
N ASP A 157 16.40 -12.22 -11.32
CA ASP A 157 17.24 -12.12 -12.51
C ASP A 157 17.79 -13.50 -12.90
N GLU A 158 18.21 -14.31 -11.92
CA GLU A 158 18.71 -15.67 -12.17
C GLU A 158 17.60 -16.59 -12.65
N TRP A 159 16.47 -16.63 -11.94
CA TRP A 159 15.29 -17.41 -12.34
C TRP A 159 14.77 -17.00 -13.72
N GLY A 160 14.75 -15.70 -14.00
CA GLY A 160 14.27 -15.13 -15.26
C GLY A 160 15.09 -15.52 -16.49
N ARG A 161 16.37 -15.88 -16.34
CA ARG A 161 17.21 -16.35 -17.47
C ARG A 161 16.74 -17.69 -18.05
N GLY A 162 16.03 -18.48 -17.24
CA GLY A 162 15.49 -19.77 -17.66
C GLY A 162 14.11 -19.68 -18.32
N LEU A 163 13.51 -18.50 -18.41
CA LEU A 163 12.17 -18.32 -18.92
C LEU A 163 12.16 -18.02 -20.43
N SER A 164 11.15 -18.53 -21.11
CA SER A 164 10.79 -18.14 -22.47
C SER A 164 10.27 -16.71 -22.53
N ALA A 165 10.24 -16.11 -23.72
CA ALA A 165 9.69 -14.78 -23.93
C ALA A 165 8.20 -14.72 -23.55
N GLU A 166 7.44 -15.78 -23.86
CA GLU A 166 6.02 -15.91 -23.55
C GLU A 166 5.78 -15.97 -22.04
N GLU A 167 6.62 -16.69 -21.29
CA GLU A 167 6.55 -16.71 -19.83
C GLU A 167 6.86 -15.33 -19.23
N VAL A 168 7.89 -14.64 -19.75
CA VAL A 168 8.22 -13.27 -19.32
C VAL A 168 7.03 -12.33 -19.57
N ASP A 169 6.40 -12.39 -20.74
CA ASP A 169 5.23 -11.57 -21.07
C ASP A 169 4.06 -11.85 -20.12
N GLN A 170 3.82 -13.11 -19.75
CA GLN A 170 2.80 -13.46 -18.75
C GLN A 170 3.10 -12.85 -17.37
N LEU A 171 4.35 -12.90 -16.91
CA LEU A 171 4.75 -12.32 -15.63
C LEU A 171 4.66 -10.79 -15.64
N VAL A 172 5.01 -10.15 -16.76
CA VAL A 172 4.86 -8.69 -16.93
C VAL A 172 3.37 -8.30 -16.94
N ALA A 173 2.53 -9.06 -17.64
CA ALA A 173 1.08 -8.84 -17.64
C ALA A 173 0.51 -8.99 -16.22
N GLU A 174 0.97 -9.97 -15.45
CA GLU A 174 0.58 -10.15 -14.06
C GLU A 174 1.04 -8.99 -13.16
N HIS A 175 2.25 -8.48 -13.39
CA HIS A 175 2.77 -7.32 -12.64
C HIS A 175 1.90 -6.09 -12.84
N VAL A 176 1.49 -5.83 -14.10
CA VAL A 176 0.52 -4.77 -14.41
C VAL A 176 -0.84 -5.07 -13.76
N GLY A 177 -1.26 -6.33 -13.76
CA GLY A 177 -2.46 -6.81 -13.07
C GLY A 177 -2.46 -6.49 -11.57
N ALA A 178 -1.34 -6.76 -10.89
CA ALA A 178 -1.14 -6.45 -9.47
C ALA A 178 -1.31 -4.94 -9.19
N PHE A 179 -0.75 -4.07 -10.04
CA PHE A 179 -0.98 -2.62 -9.93
C PHE A 179 -2.44 -2.23 -10.14
N ARG A 180 -3.14 -2.84 -11.11
CA ARG A 180 -4.58 -2.58 -11.33
C ARG A 180 -5.40 -2.97 -10.09
N ARG A 181 -5.08 -4.10 -9.44
CA ARG A 181 -5.74 -4.56 -8.21
C ARG A 181 -5.47 -3.62 -7.03
N ASN A 182 -4.21 -3.23 -6.81
CA ASN A 182 -3.85 -2.21 -5.82
C ASN A 182 -4.62 -0.90 -6.04
N ASN A 183 -4.71 -0.45 -7.29
CA ASN A 183 -5.44 0.76 -7.63
C ASN A 183 -6.96 0.61 -7.39
N ALA A 184 -7.55 -0.56 -7.67
CA ALA A 184 -8.97 -0.82 -7.40
C ALA A 184 -9.26 -0.79 -5.90
N VAL A 185 -8.41 -1.46 -5.10
CA VAL A 185 -8.46 -1.45 -3.64
C VAL A 185 -8.38 -0.02 -3.10
N MET A 186 -7.41 0.77 -3.57
CA MET A 186 -7.25 2.17 -3.15
C MET A 186 -8.33 3.12 -3.69
N ARG A 187 -8.99 2.79 -4.80
CA ARG A 187 -10.18 3.51 -5.27
C ARG A 187 -11.38 3.27 -4.38
N ALA A 188 -11.57 2.04 -3.92
CA ALA A 188 -12.67 1.66 -3.03
C ALA A 188 -12.50 2.16 -1.59
N PHE A 189 -11.29 2.53 -1.17
CA PHE A 189 -11.05 3.10 0.16
C PHE A 189 -11.64 4.51 0.28
N PRO A 190 -12.59 4.75 1.22
CA PRO A 190 -13.26 6.03 1.36
C PRO A 190 -12.35 7.06 2.02
N ILE A 191 -12.00 8.12 1.29
CA ILE A 191 -11.28 9.28 1.81
C ILE A 191 -12.24 10.47 1.77
N PRO A 192 -12.64 11.04 2.92
CA PRO A 192 -13.49 12.23 2.94
C PRO A 192 -12.83 13.39 2.20
N ALA A 193 -13.60 14.18 1.44
CA ALA A 193 -13.05 15.31 0.67
C ALA A 193 -12.31 16.32 1.56
N HIS A 194 -12.84 16.59 2.76
CA HIS A 194 -12.20 17.47 3.74
C HIS A 194 -10.84 16.92 4.22
N ALA A 195 -10.65 15.60 4.28
CA ALA A 195 -9.38 14.99 4.68
C ALA A 195 -8.30 15.28 3.64
N VAL A 196 -8.63 15.24 2.35
CA VAL A 196 -7.71 15.61 1.27
C VAL A 196 -7.25 17.08 1.41
N LEU A 197 -8.18 18.00 1.66
CA LEU A 197 -7.87 19.42 1.87
C LEU A 197 -6.94 19.62 3.08
N LEU A 198 -7.29 19.03 4.23
CA LEU A 198 -6.48 19.11 5.45
C LEU A 198 -5.08 18.53 5.26
N GLY A 199 -4.98 17.41 4.56
CA GLY A 199 -3.72 16.77 4.20
C GLY A 199 -2.80 17.68 3.39
N VAL A 200 -3.34 18.33 2.37
CA VAL A 200 -2.59 19.30 1.55
C VAL A 200 -2.12 20.48 2.40
N MET A 201 -2.98 21.03 3.26
CA MET A 201 -2.60 22.14 4.15
C MET A 201 -1.47 21.78 5.13
N ARG A 202 -1.37 20.51 5.53
CA ARG A 202 -0.32 20.02 6.45
C ARG A 202 1.06 20.00 5.80
N VAL A 203 1.14 19.82 4.48
CA VAL A 203 2.42 19.77 3.74
C VAL A 203 2.83 21.12 3.15
N VAL A 204 1.88 22.06 3.00
CA VAL A 204 2.16 23.42 2.53
C VAL A 204 2.81 24.24 3.66
N PRO A 205 3.96 24.90 3.40
CA PRO A 205 4.61 25.76 4.38
C PRO A 205 3.67 26.86 4.90
N PRO A 206 3.78 27.29 6.17
CA PRO A 206 2.87 28.29 6.76
C PRO A 206 2.70 29.56 5.91
N GLY A 207 3.78 30.10 5.35
CA GLY A 207 3.73 31.30 4.50
C GLY A 207 2.98 31.11 3.18
N ALA A 208 2.93 29.89 2.64
CA ALA A 208 2.20 29.57 1.41
C ALA A 208 0.72 29.20 1.66
N ARG A 209 0.33 28.94 2.92
CA ARG A 209 -1.06 28.59 3.28
C ARG A 209 -2.03 29.73 3.03
N LEU A 210 -1.65 30.97 3.36
CA LEU A 210 -2.47 32.16 3.15
C LEU A 210 -2.70 32.42 1.65
N VAL A 211 -1.67 32.24 0.84
CA VAL A 211 -1.77 32.35 -0.63
C VAL A 211 -2.72 31.29 -1.17
N LEU A 212 -2.59 30.04 -0.72
CA LEU A 212 -3.45 28.94 -1.16
C LEU A 212 -4.92 29.16 -0.76
N LEU A 213 -5.17 29.63 0.48
CA LEU A 213 -6.51 29.98 0.96
C LEU A 213 -7.11 31.14 0.17
N GLY A 214 -6.30 32.16 -0.15
CA GLY A 214 -6.72 33.27 -1.00
C GLY A 214 -7.13 32.81 -2.40
N LEU A 215 -6.32 31.95 -3.04
CA LEU A 215 -6.65 31.37 -4.35
C LEU A 215 -7.93 30.52 -4.31
N LEU A 216 -8.11 29.69 -3.28
CA LEU A 216 -9.32 28.89 -3.07
C LEU A 216 -10.57 29.77 -2.90
N GLY A 217 -10.47 30.84 -2.11
CA GLY A 217 -11.56 31.80 -1.93
C GLY A 217 -11.94 32.52 -3.23
N LEU A 218 -10.93 32.90 -4.02
CA LEU A 218 -11.14 33.56 -5.32
C LEU A 218 -11.80 32.61 -6.33
N LEU A 219 -11.37 31.34 -6.36
CA LEU A 219 -11.94 30.30 -7.21
C LEU A 219 -13.37 29.96 -6.81
N LEU A 220 -13.66 29.87 -5.51
CA LEU A 220 -15.03 29.71 -5.00
C LEU A 220 -15.91 30.90 -5.39
N GLY A 221 -15.40 32.12 -5.27
CA GLY A 221 -16.10 33.33 -5.71
C GLY A 221 -16.42 33.31 -7.22
N LEU A 222 -15.48 32.87 -8.05
CA LEU A 222 -15.70 32.70 -9.49
C LEU A 222 -16.75 31.63 -9.80
N VAL A 223 -16.71 30.49 -9.11
CA VAL A 223 -17.69 29.40 -9.27
C VAL A 223 -19.09 29.85 -8.85
N LEU A 224 -19.21 30.52 -7.69
CA LEU A 224 -20.50 31.05 -7.22
C LEU A 224 -21.04 32.13 -8.18
N SER A 225 -20.17 33.04 -8.65
CA SER A 225 -20.54 34.06 -9.64
C SER A 225 -20.99 33.45 -10.96
N TRP A 226 -20.32 32.39 -11.43
CA TRP A 226 -20.72 31.65 -12.62
C TRP A 226 -22.05 30.92 -12.40
N ALA A 227 -22.21 30.21 -11.28
CA ALA A 227 -23.43 29.48 -10.94
C ALA A 227 -24.65 30.40 -10.82
N LYS A 228 -24.48 31.60 -10.23
CA LYS A 228 -25.50 32.65 -10.17
C LYS A 228 -25.87 33.17 -11.56
N ARG A 229 -24.89 33.38 -12.45
CA ARG A 229 -25.14 33.77 -13.86
C ARG A 229 -25.91 32.72 -14.66
N GLN A 230 -25.73 31.44 -14.32
CA GLN A 230 -26.45 30.32 -14.95
C GLN A 230 -27.79 30.00 -14.27
N GLY A 231 -28.17 30.74 -13.21
CA GLY A 231 -29.43 30.54 -12.50
C GLY A 231 -29.48 29.31 -11.59
N PHE A 232 -28.34 28.68 -11.28
CA PHE A 232 -28.30 27.52 -10.38
C PHE A 232 -28.47 27.89 -8.90
N ILE A 233 -28.17 29.13 -8.52
CA ILE A 233 -28.26 29.65 -7.14
C ILE A 233 -28.70 31.13 -7.14
N SER A 234 -29.43 31.55 -6.11
CA SER A 234 -29.96 32.91 -5.91
C SER A 234 -28.97 33.86 -5.25
#